data_AF-A0A0M3J0T3-F1
#
_entry.id   AF-A0A0M3J0T3-F1
#
_cell.length_a   1.000
_cell.length_b   1.000
_cell.length_c   1.000
_cell.angle_alpha   90.00
_cell.angle_beta   90.00
_cell.angle_gamma   90.00
#
_symmetry.space_group_name_H-M   'P 1'
#
loop_
_entity.id
_entity.type
_entity.pdbx_description
1 polymer ?
#
loop_
_entity_poly.entity_id
_entity_poly.type
_entity_poly.pdbx_seq_one_letter_code
_entity_poly.pdbx_strand_id
1 'polypeptide(L)'
;MAEAHSVAALSFTLTHDGVSVSYDQELLRDIWHAFTRAYKRRLARFKNDFITGIFPANTYSFCAVIISLTVFSVFRRDLSFGIVPFVQHYLFAFLFGDGVISQMLSLVICGALIWFVAIQAIRLSLKAFLSYKGWLYEDPLKSISNKSKIWLQALHFISKSDPMLHSFQGALPHLPLPSLQETLDKHLTSMRPICTDEEYDELVELTHKFSKGIGRRLQRYLVIKWILSINYITDWWEEFVYLRQRSPIMINSNYYGFDTLRGHPTNCQAARAANITYVALKFRRMVERQEVKPVIYNI
;
A
#
# COMPACT_ATOMS: atom_id res chain seq x y z
N MET A 1 -10.97 18.71 22.75
CA MET A 1 -11.05 20.03 23.44
C MET A 1 -9.86 20.96 23.20
N ALA A 2 -8.71 20.51 22.67
CA ALA A 2 -7.57 21.41 22.37
C ALA A 2 -7.68 22.21 21.05
N GLU A 3 -8.62 21.85 20.15
CA GLU A 3 -8.77 22.51 18.85
C GLU A 3 -9.69 23.75 18.87
N ALA A 4 -10.37 24.03 19.99
CA ALA A 4 -11.24 25.22 20.10
C ALA A 4 -10.48 26.51 20.49
N HIS A 5 -9.24 26.40 20.99
CA HIS A 5 -8.41 27.55 21.36
C HIS A 5 -7.56 28.12 20.21
N SER A 6 -7.52 27.47 19.04
CA SER A 6 -6.69 27.91 17.90
C SER A 6 -7.33 29.02 17.04
N VAL A 7 -8.51 29.52 17.40
CA VAL A 7 -9.35 30.37 16.53
C VAL A 7 -9.08 31.88 16.65
N ALA A 8 -8.18 32.36 17.51
CA ALA A 8 -7.90 33.80 17.58
C ALA A 8 -6.41 34.14 17.77
N ALA A 9 -5.55 33.74 16.82
CA ALA A 9 -4.22 34.37 16.69
C ALA A 9 -4.28 35.82 16.18
N LEU A 10 -5.42 36.17 15.57
CA LEU A 10 -5.75 37.50 15.08
C LEU A 10 -7.18 37.80 15.54
N SER A 11 -7.34 38.69 16.51
CA SER A 11 -8.66 39.24 16.81
C SER A 11 -8.79 40.58 16.10
N PHE A 12 -9.83 40.68 15.27
CA PHE A 12 -10.21 41.90 14.59
C PHE A 12 -11.36 42.51 15.37
N THR A 13 -11.10 43.57 16.12
CA THR A 13 -12.14 44.37 16.79
C THR A 13 -12.33 45.67 16.02
N LEU A 14 -13.56 45.93 15.57
CA LEU A 14 -13.92 47.17 14.90
C LEU A 14 -14.23 48.20 15.99
N THR A 15 -13.35 49.18 16.18
CA THR A 15 -13.57 50.30 17.09
C THR A 15 -14.05 51.53 16.33
N HIS A 16 -14.59 52.52 17.04
CA HIS A 16 -15.14 53.74 16.45
C HIS A 16 -14.09 54.59 15.70
N ASP A 17 -12.80 54.29 15.91
CA ASP A 17 -11.63 54.92 15.28
C ASP A 17 -10.97 54.05 14.18
N GLY A 18 -11.52 52.87 13.86
CA GLY A 18 -11.01 51.98 12.82
C GLY A 18 -10.94 50.50 13.22
N VAL A 19 -10.21 49.69 12.45
CA VAL A 19 -10.01 48.26 12.75
C VAL A 19 -8.78 48.10 13.65
N SER A 20 -8.97 47.70 14.90
CA SER A 20 -7.87 47.30 15.79
C SER A 20 -7.60 45.80 15.63
N VAL A 21 -6.37 45.45 15.27
CA VAL A 21 -5.90 44.07 15.15
C VAL A 21 -5.00 43.77 16.35
N SER A 22 -5.40 42.83 17.20
CA SER A 22 -4.51 42.29 18.24
C SER A 22 -4.01 40.91 17.83
N TYR A 23 -2.70 40.70 17.91
CA TYR A 23 -2.06 39.44 17.57
C TYR A 23 -1.11 38.99 18.68
N ASP A 24 -1.19 37.71 19.03
CA ASP A 24 -0.31 37.10 20.02
C ASP A 24 0.95 36.56 19.34
N GLN A 25 2.09 37.17 19.64
CA GLN A 25 3.38 36.79 19.07
C GLN A 25 3.82 35.37 19.47
N GLU A 26 3.48 34.92 20.68
CA GLU A 26 3.84 33.58 21.14
C GLU A 26 3.01 32.54 20.40
N LEU A 27 1.70 32.78 20.27
CA LEU A 27 0.81 31.92 19.50
C LEU A 27 1.19 31.86 18.02
N LEU A 28 1.54 32.99 17.39
CA LEU A 28 2.02 33.01 16.01
C LEU A 28 3.34 32.23 15.85
N ARG A 29 4.26 32.33 16.81
CA ARG A 29 5.51 31.56 16.82
C ARG A 29 5.22 30.06 16.92
N ASP A 30 4.28 29.67 17.78
CA ASP A 30 3.88 28.27 17.95
C ASP A 30 3.17 27.72 16.71
N ILE A 31 2.30 28.51 16.09
CA ILE A 31 1.67 28.19 14.79
C ILE A 31 2.75 28.01 13.73
N TRP A 32 3.72 28.91 13.64
CA TRP A 32 4.82 28.82 12.68
C TRP A 32 5.66 27.56 12.91
N HIS A 33 5.99 27.23 14.17
CA HIS A 33 6.70 26.00 14.50
C HIS A 33 5.85 24.75 14.18
N ALA A 34 4.55 24.77 14.42
CA ALA A 34 3.64 23.69 14.07
C ALA A 34 3.56 23.50 12.55
N PHE A 35 3.43 24.59 11.80
CA PHE A 35 3.40 24.61 10.34
C PHE A 35 4.70 24.08 9.75
N THR A 36 5.86 24.60 10.16
CA THR A 36 7.17 24.15 9.68
C THR A 36 7.40 22.67 9.97
N ARG A 37 7.01 22.16 11.15
CA ARG A 37 7.06 20.72 11.48
C ARG A 37 6.12 19.91 10.58
N ALA A 38 4.89 20.38 10.36
CA ALA A 38 3.93 19.71 9.49
C ALA A 38 4.41 19.64 8.04
N TYR A 39 4.95 20.74 7.52
CA TYR A 39 5.50 20.83 6.18
C TYR A 39 6.72 19.89 5.99
N LYS A 40 7.67 19.91 6.93
CA LYS A 40 8.81 18.98 6.92
C LYS A 40 8.35 17.52 6.92
N ARG A 41 7.32 17.16 7.72
CA ARG A 41 6.74 15.82 7.71
C ARG A 41 6.08 15.48 6.37
N ARG A 42 5.37 16.43 5.75
CA ARG A 42 4.75 16.22 4.43
C ARG A 42 5.80 15.95 3.36
N LEU A 43 6.88 16.73 3.31
CA LEU A 43 7.98 16.49 2.37
C LEU A 43 8.67 15.15 2.62
N ALA A 44 8.90 14.78 3.89
CA ALA A 44 9.47 13.48 4.22
C ALA A 44 8.58 12.31 3.78
N ARG A 45 7.25 12.40 4.00
CA ARG A 45 6.29 11.40 3.51
C ARG A 45 6.30 11.31 1.99
N PHE A 46 6.23 12.45 1.30
CA PHE A 46 6.30 12.48 -0.16
C PHE A 46 7.59 11.82 -0.69
N LYS A 47 8.74 12.10 -0.07
CA LYS A 47 10.00 11.43 -0.41
C LYS A 47 9.91 9.91 -0.21
N ASN A 48 9.37 9.46 0.92
CA ASN A 48 9.22 8.04 1.23
C ASN A 48 8.26 7.34 0.26
N ASP A 49 7.14 7.99 -0.06
CA ASP A 49 6.13 7.50 -1.00
C ASP A 49 6.70 7.46 -2.43
N PHE A 50 7.56 8.41 -2.79
CA PHE A 50 8.29 8.37 -4.06
C PHE A 50 9.29 7.20 -4.10
N ILE A 51 10.10 7.01 -3.04
CA ILE A 51 11.08 5.91 -2.95
C ILE A 51 10.39 4.54 -2.99
N THR A 52 9.33 4.36 -2.20
CA THR A 52 8.51 3.13 -2.25
C THR A 52 7.76 2.99 -3.57
N GLY A 53 7.38 4.11 -4.18
CA GLY A 53 6.75 4.22 -5.49
C GLY A 53 7.65 3.85 -6.67
N ILE A 54 8.97 3.78 -6.50
CA ILE A 54 9.93 3.34 -7.54
C ILE A 54 10.51 1.95 -7.25
N PHE A 55 10.33 1.42 -6.04
CA PHE A 55 10.80 0.09 -5.66
C PHE A 55 10.32 -1.00 -6.64
N PRO A 56 11.20 -1.95 -7.05
CA PRO A 56 12.56 -2.21 -6.55
C PRO A 56 13.68 -1.41 -7.26
N ALA A 57 13.35 -0.46 -8.14
CA ALA A 57 14.35 0.37 -8.79
C ALA A 57 14.83 1.52 -7.88
N ASN A 58 15.98 2.10 -8.23
CA ASN A 58 16.61 3.20 -7.49
C ASN A 58 16.64 4.49 -8.32
N THR A 59 16.78 5.64 -7.68
CA THR A 59 16.92 6.95 -8.38
C THR A 59 18.11 6.98 -9.34
N TYR A 60 19.19 6.27 -9.02
CA TYR A 60 20.35 6.13 -9.91
C TYR A 60 20.02 5.41 -11.22
N SER A 61 19.04 4.49 -11.22
CA SER A 61 18.64 3.80 -12.45
C SER A 61 17.95 4.74 -13.45
N PHE A 62 17.23 5.75 -12.95
CA PHE A 62 16.67 6.81 -13.81
C PHE A 62 17.78 7.60 -14.49
N CYS A 63 18.77 8.07 -13.71
CA CYS A 63 19.92 8.78 -14.26
C CYS A 63 20.68 7.93 -15.27
N ALA A 64 20.87 6.63 -14.99
CA ALA A 64 21.55 5.71 -15.90
C ALA A 64 20.80 5.56 -17.24
N VAL A 65 19.46 5.48 -17.23
CA VAL A 65 18.64 5.45 -18.46
C VAL A 65 18.83 6.73 -19.27
N ILE A 66 18.75 7.90 -18.62
CA ILE A 66 18.89 9.20 -19.28
C ILE A 66 20.29 9.40 -19.85
N ILE A 67 21.33 9.07 -19.08
CA ILE A 67 22.73 9.15 -19.52
C ILE A 67 22.96 8.20 -20.69
N SER A 68 22.48 6.96 -20.60
CA SER A 68 22.58 5.98 -21.70
C SER A 68 21.94 6.52 -22.97
N LEU A 69 20.69 6.97 -22.91
CA LEU A 69 19.98 7.55 -24.06
C LEU A 69 20.73 8.75 -24.67
N THR A 70 21.27 9.62 -23.82
CA THR A 70 22.03 10.80 -24.26
C THR A 70 23.32 10.38 -24.97
N VAL A 71 24.10 9.45 -24.39
CA VAL A 71 25.34 8.95 -24.96
C VAL A 71 25.09 8.27 -26.31
N PHE A 72 24.10 7.37 -26.39
CA PHE A 72 23.74 6.71 -27.65
C PHE A 72 23.26 7.71 -28.72
N SER A 73 22.50 8.74 -28.31
CA SER A 73 22.08 9.81 -29.21
C SER A 73 23.28 10.59 -29.79
N VAL A 74 24.34 10.83 -29.01
CA VAL A 74 25.57 11.49 -29.49
C VAL A 74 26.28 10.62 -30.55
N PHE A 75 26.28 9.30 -30.38
CA PHE A 75 26.81 8.34 -31.36
C PHE A 75 25.87 8.08 -32.55
N ARG A 76 24.79 8.86 -32.70
CA ARG A 76 23.76 8.72 -33.75
C ARG A 76 23.12 7.32 -33.78
N ARG A 77 23.03 6.64 -32.64
CA ARG A 77 22.30 5.38 -32.48
C ARG A 77 21.05 5.63 -31.65
N ASP A 78 19.90 5.22 -32.16
CA ASP A 78 18.65 5.36 -31.43
C ASP A 78 18.37 4.10 -30.59
N LEU A 79 18.54 4.21 -29.28
CA LEU A 79 18.20 3.17 -28.31
C LEU A 79 16.70 3.14 -27.98
N SER A 80 15.98 4.22 -28.32
CA SER A 80 14.55 4.37 -28.02
C SER A 80 13.63 3.78 -29.09
N PHE A 81 14.17 3.06 -30.08
CA PHE A 81 13.42 2.48 -31.20
C PHE A 81 12.52 3.48 -31.94
N GLY A 82 12.98 4.71 -32.14
CA GLY A 82 12.25 5.77 -32.85
C GLY A 82 11.36 6.64 -31.98
N ILE A 83 11.23 6.37 -30.67
CA ILE A 83 10.35 7.14 -29.78
C ILE A 83 10.88 8.56 -29.54
N VAL A 84 12.19 8.73 -29.36
CA VAL A 84 12.81 10.06 -29.16
C VAL A 84 12.63 10.97 -30.38
N PRO A 85 12.97 10.56 -31.61
CA PRO A 85 12.68 11.36 -32.81
C PRO A 85 11.19 11.67 -32.99
N PHE A 86 10.31 10.70 -32.68
CA PHE A 86 8.87 10.91 -32.74
C PHE A 86 8.40 12.01 -31.79
N VAL A 87 8.77 11.93 -30.51
CA VAL A 87 8.42 12.96 -29.51
C VAL A 87 9.02 14.31 -29.87
N GLN A 88 10.26 14.34 -30.34
CA GLN A 88 10.92 15.56 -30.78
C GLN A 88 10.14 16.24 -31.90
N HIS A 89 9.79 15.49 -32.95
CA HIS A 89 9.13 16.05 -34.13
C HIS A 89 7.68 16.48 -33.86
N TYR A 90 6.90 15.66 -33.13
CA TYR A 90 5.46 15.92 -32.96
C TYR A 90 5.12 16.81 -31.75
N LEU A 91 5.93 16.81 -30.69
CA LEU A 91 5.62 17.57 -29.47
C LEU A 91 6.48 18.83 -29.34
N PHE A 92 7.80 18.72 -29.55
CA PHE A 92 8.73 19.79 -29.19
C PHE A 92 9.18 20.66 -30.36
N ALA A 93 9.24 20.12 -31.59
CA ALA A 93 9.57 20.89 -32.77
C ALA A 93 8.53 22.01 -33.02
N PHE A 94 7.25 21.76 -32.68
CA PHE A 94 6.20 22.78 -32.76
C PHE A 94 6.41 23.94 -31.77
N LEU A 95 6.93 23.67 -30.57
CA LEU A 95 7.06 24.65 -29.49
C LEU A 95 8.41 25.37 -29.48
N PHE A 96 9.49 24.67 -29.81
CA PHE A 96 10.88 25.15 -29.65
C PHE A 96 11.74 24.99 -30.92
N GLY A 97 11.17 24.48 -32.02
CA GLY A 97 11.90 24.18 -33.26
C GLY A 97 12.82 22.96 -33.17
N ASP A 98 13.53 22.67 -34.25
CA ASP A 98 14.52 21.57 -34.35
C ASP A 98 15.87 21.94 -33.74
N GLY A 99 15.83 22.42 -32.49
CA GLY A 99 17.02 22.82 -31.72
C GLY A 99 17.49 21.76 -30.72
N VAL A 100 18.68 21.98 -30.17
CA VAL A 100 19.28 21.15 -29.09
C VAL A 100 18.36 21.06 -27.87
N ILE A 101 17.62 22.13 -27.56
CA ILE A 101 16.66 22.17 -26.44
C ILE A 101 15.52 21.15 -26.64
N SER A 102 14.95 21.10 -27.85
CA SER A 102 13.89 20.15 -28.23
C SER A 102 14.39 18.70 -28.10
N GLN A 103 15.62 18.42 -28.55
CA GLN A 103 16.25 17.11 -28.40
C GLN A 103 16.48 16.73 -26.92
N MET A 104 16.99 17.65 -26.09
CA MET A 104 17.22 17.39 -24.67
C MET A 104 15.92 17.12 -23.90
N LEU A 105 14.87 17.91 -24.14
CA LEU A 105 13.56 17.69 -23.53
C LEU A 105 12.95 16.36 -23.96
N SER A 106 13.08 16.01 -25.24
CA SER A 106 12.63 14.72 -25.78
C SER A 106 13.35 13.55 -25.12
N LEU A 107 14.68 13.61 -24.98
CA LEU A 107 15.47 12.60 -24.29
C LEU A 107 15.05 12.42 -22.83
N VAL A 108 14.79 13.52 -22.12
CA VAL A 108 14.36 13.49 -20.71
C VAL A 108 12.98 12.85 -20.57
N ILE A 109 12.00 13.27 -21.39
CA ILE A 109 10.64 12.72 -21.33
C ILE A 109 10.62 11.26 -21.76
N CYS A 110 11.24 10.92 -22.88
CA CYS A 110 11.30 9.54 -23.34
C CYS A 110 12.04 8.64 -22.34
N GLY A 111 13.15 9.12 -21.77
CA GLY A 111 13.85 8.38 -20.72
C GLY A 111 13.02 8.18 -19.46
N ALA A 112 12.24 9.18 -19.04
CA ALA A 112 11.28 9.06 -17.94
C ALA A 112 10.17 8.05 -18.23
N LEU A 113 9.62 8.06 -19.46
CA LEU A 113 8.60 7.11 -19.88
C LEU A 113 9.15 5.67 -19.95
N ILE A 114 10.31 5.47 -20.57
CA ILE A 114 10.97 4.16 -20.66
C ILE A 114 11.28 3.62 -19.26
N TRP A 115 11.84 4.47 -18.39
CA TRP A 115 12.14 4.09 -17.02
C TRP A 115 10.88 3.76 -16.21
N PHE A 116 9.81 4.54 -16.36
CA PHE A 116 8.53 4.26 -15.72
C PHE A 116 7.95 2.92 -16.18
N VAL A 117 7.93 2.64 -17.49
CA VAL A 117 7.47 1.36 -18.05
C VAL A 117 8.31 0.20 -17.53
N ALA A 118 9.63 0.35 -17.46
CA ALA A 118 10.53 -0.66 -16.91
C ALA A 118 10.20 -0.97 -15.43
N ILE A 119 9.94 0.05 -14.60
CA ILE A 119 9.51 -0.15 -13.21
C ILE A 119 8.20 -0.92 -13.14
N GLN A 120 7.20 -0.53 -13.94
CA GLN A 120 5.90 -1.23 -13.93
C GLN A 120 6.05 -2.69 -14.39
N ALA A 121 6.90 -2.97 -15.37
CA ALA A 121 7.19 -4.33 -15.80
C ALA A 121 7.84 -5.16 -14.69
N ILE A 122 8.82 -4.60 -13.96
CA ILE A 122 9.45 -5.27 -12.81
C ILE A 122 8.41 -5.51 -11.70
N ARG A 123 7.54 -4.55 -11.41
CA ARG A 123 6.47 -4.70 -10.41
C ARG A 123 5.47 -5.77 -10.77
N LEU A 124 5.05 -5.82 -12.03
CA LEU A 124 4.16 -6.86 -12.52
C LEU A 124 4.82 -8.24 -12.40
N SER A 125 6.13 -8.31 -12.67
CA SER A 125 6.92 -9.54 -12.53
C SER A 125 7.02 -9.98 -11.06
N LEU A 126 7.27 -9.04 -10.14
CA LEU A 126 7.23 -9.28 -8.70
C LEU A 126 5.84 -9.72 -8.23
N LYS A 127 4.78 -9.10 -8.74
CA LYS A 127 3.39 -9.47 -8.43
C LYS A 127 3.07 -10.89 -8.89
N ALA A 128 3.48 -11.25 -10.10
CA ALA A 128 3.35 -12.62 -10.60
C ALA A 128 4.15 -13.61 -9.73
N PHE A 129 5.38 -13.26 -9.35
CA PHE A 129 6.21 -14.05 -8.44
C PHE A 129 5.55 -14.25 -7.07
N LEU A 130 5.03 -13.17 -6.45
CA LEU A 130 4.36 -13.20 -5.15
C LEU A 130 2.96 -13.84 -5.20
N SER A 131 2.41 -14.08 -6.39
CA SER A 131 1.13 -14.77 -6.55
C SER A 131 1.23 -16.28 -6.31
N TYR A 132 2.44 -16.84 -6.21
CA TYR A 132 2.64 -18.25 -5.89
C TYR A 132 2.21 -18.56 -4.45
N LYS A 133 1.28 -19.51 -4.31
CA LYS A 133 0.69 -19.94 -3.04
C LYS A 133 0.85 -21.44 -2.77
N GLY A 134 1.62 -22.15 -3.60
CA GLY A 134 1.79 -23.60 -3.44
C GLY A 134 2.30 -23.97 -2.05
N TRP A 135 3.20 -23.14 -1.51
CA TRP A 135 3.75 -23.30 -0.16
C TRP A 135 2.70 -23.32 0.96
N LEU A 136 1.54 -22.67 0.79
CA LEU A 136 0.49 -22.59 1.82
C LEU A 136 -0.31 -23.89 1.95
N TYR A 137 -0.41 -24.65 0.86
CA TYR A 137 -1.19 -25.90 0.79
C TYR A 137 -0.30 -27.14 0.89
N GLU A 138 1.00 -26.96 1.13
CA GLU A 138 1.91 -28.07 1.39
C GLU A 138 1.65 -28.65 2.77
N ASP A 139 1.66 -29.98 2.85
CA ASP A 139 1.50 -30.72 4.11
C ASP A 139 2.70 -30.42 5.02
N PRO A 140 2.50 -29.86 6.23
CA PRO A 140 3.58 -29.52 7.15
C PRO A 140 4.43 -30.73 7.56
N LEU A 141 3.89 -31.95 7.45
CA LEU A 141 4.57 -33.19 7.80
C LEU A 141 5.53 -33.67 6.70
N LYS A 142 5.42 -33.14 5.48
CA LYS A 142 6.26 -33.54 4.34
C LYS A 142 7.33 -32.51 4.06
N SER A 143 8.43 -32.93 3.43
CA SER A 143 9.49 -32.01 3.02
C SER A 143 8.98 -31.03 1.97
N ILE A 144 9.31 -29.75 2.14
CA ILE A 144 8.94 -28.66 1.24
C ILE A 144 9.33 -28.99 -0.21
N SER A 145 8.42 -28.71 -1.15
CA SER A 145 8.63 -28.90 -2.59
C SER A 145 9.83 -28.09 -3.08
N ASN A 146 10.58 -28.62 -4.06
CA ASN A 146 11.71 -27.90 -4.66
C ASN A 146 11.27 -26.55 -5.26
N LYS A 147 10.04 -26.46 -5.79
CA LYS A 147 9.47 -25.20 -6.30
C LYS A 147 9.35 -24.15 -5.19
N SER A 148 8.79 -24.55 -4.04
CA SER A 148 8.61 -23.68 -2.87
C SER A 148 9.95 -23.30 -2.23
N LYS A 149 10.93 -24.21 -2.20
CA LYS A 149 12.30 -23.91 -1.76
C LYS A 149 12.96 -22.84 -2.62
N ILE A 150 12.93 -22.99 -3.95
CA ILE A 150 13.50 -22.01 -4.89
C ILE A 150 12.79 -20.66 -4.73
N TRP A 151 11.47 -20.68 -4.62
CA TRP A 151 10.67 -19.47 -4.40
C TRP A 151 11.05 -18.75 -3.09
N LEU A 152 11.17 -19.47 -1.97
CA LEU A 152 11.59 -18.92 -0.68
C LEU A 152 13.01 -18.34 -0.73
N GLN A 153 13.95 -19.02 -1.40
CA GLN A 153 15.31 -18.52 -1.58
C GLN A 153 15.35 -17.21 -2.39
N ALA A 154 14.57 -17.14 -3.47
CA ALA A 154 14.44 -15.92 -4.26
C ALA A 154 13.79 -14.79 -3.45
N LEU A 155 12.74 -15.08 -2.66
CA LEU A 155 12.11 -14.11 -1.78
C LEU A 155 13.08 -13.58 -0.72
N HIS A 156 13.91 -14.46 -0.15
CA HIS A 156 14.95 -14.10 0.80
C HIS A 156 16.04 -13.22 0.17
N PHE A 157 16.36 -13.40 -1.10
CA PHE A 157 17.29 -12.52 -1.80
C PHE A 157 16.69 -11.12 -2.02
N ILE A 158 15.41 -11.06 -2.42
CA ILE A 158 14.69 -9.79 -2.60
C ILE A 158 14.52 -9.04 -1.27
N SER A 159 14.35 -9.76 -0.16
CA SER A 159 14.20 -9.15 1.16
C SER A 159 15.47 -8.52 1.71
N LYS A 160 16.66 -8.95 1.25
CA LYS A 160 17.95 -8.39 1.66
C LYS A 160 18.18 -6.96 1.17
N SER A 161 17.38 -6.46 0.24
CA SER A 161 17.49 -5.09 -0.31
C SER A 161 17.03 -3.97 0.65
N ASP A 162 16.99 -4.26 1.95
CA ASP A 162 16.60 -3.36 3.04
C ASP A 162 15.36 -2.48 2.79
N PRO A 163 14.23 -3.07 2.36
CA PRO A 163 13.07 -2.32 1.91
C PRO A 163 12.45 -1.47 3.03
N MET A 164 11.90 -0.31 2.66
CA MET A 164 11.04 0.50 3.51
C MET A 164 9.68 -0.18 3.73
N LEU A 165 8.96 0.19 4.79
CA LEU A 165 7.71 -0.45 5.23
C LEU A 165 6.69 -0.73 4.09
N HIS A 166 6.50 0.22 3.18
CA HIS A 166 5.49 0.11 2.11
C HIS A 166 6.04 -0.28 0.73
N SER A 167 7.32 -0.66 0.64
CA SER A 167 8.00 -0.92 -0.65
C SER A 167 7.31 -1.96 -1.53
N PHE A 168 6.74 -3.02 -0.92
CA PHE A 168 6.07 -4.10 -1.65
C PHE A 168 4.59 -3.84 -1.93
N GLN A 169 3.97 -2.80 -1.36
CA GLN A 169 2.51 -2.61 -1.43
C GLN A 169 2.00 -2.55 -2.87
N GLY A 170 2.72 -1.86 -3.77
CA GLY A 170 2.38 -1.80 -5.19
C GLY A 170 2.63 -3.10 -5.97
N ALA A 171 3.35 -4.06 -5.40
CA ALA A 171 3.66 -5.35 -6.01
C ALA A 171 2.85 -6.52 -5.39
N LEU A 172 2.00 -6.27 -4.40
CA LEU A 172 1.19 -7.33 -3.80
C LEU A 172 0.13 -7.85 -4.81
N PRO A 173 -0.11 -9.17 -4.85
CA PRO A 173 -1.17 -9.74 -5.65
C PRO A 173 -2.55 -9.33 -5.11
N HIS A 174 -3.56 -9.31 -5.99
CA HIS A 174 -4.93 -9.13 -5.55
C HIS A 174 -5.34 -10.31 -4.65
N LEU A 175 -6.28 -10.05 -3.74
CA LEU A 175 -6.94 -11.13 -3.01
C LEU A 175 -7.59 -12.07 -4.05
N PRO A 176 -7.34 -13.39 -3.98
CA PRO A 176 -7.90 -14.32 -4.95
C PRO A 176 -9.42 -14.39 -4.81
N LEU A 177 -10.09 -14.53 -5.94
CA LEU A 177 -11.52 -14.80 -5.99
C LEU A 177 -11.73 -16.29 -6.30
N PRO A 178 -12.18 -17.11 -5.34
CA PRO A 178 -12.47 -18.53 -5.60
C PRO A 178 -13.60 -18.68 -6.61
N SER A 179 -13.62 -19.84 -7.30
CA SER A 179 -14.72 -20.15 -8.20
C SER A 179 -16.00 -20.41 -7.40
N LEU A 180 -17.16 -20.13 -8.00
CA LEU A 180 -18.45 -20.40 -7.37
C LEU A 180 -18.56 -21.88 -6.96
N GLN A 181 -18.16 -22.80 -7.85
CA GLN A 181 -18.23 -24.24 -7.56
C GLN A 181 -17.34 -24.63 -6.36
N GLU A 182 -16.08 -24.17 -6.34
CA GLU A 182 -15.17 -24.45 -5.23
C GLU A 182 -15.70 -23.92 -3.89
N THR A 183 -16.30 -22.73 -3.89
CA THR A 183 -16.93 -22.16 -2.69
C THR A 183 -18.13 -23.01 -2.23
N LEU A 184 -18.98 -23.45 -3.15
CA LEU A 184 -20.16 -24.25 -2.81
C LEU A 184 -19.78 -25.66 -2.32
N ASP A 185 -18.79 -26.30 -2.93
CA ASP A 185 -18.30 -27.61 -2.51
C ASP A 185 -17.71 -27.56 -1.10
N LYS A 186 -16.91 -26.52 -0.81
CA LYS A 186 -16.37 -26.27 0.53
C LYS A 186 -17.47 -25.97 1.55
N HIS A 187 -18.49 -25.20 1.16
CA HIS A 187 -19.65 -24.92 2.01
C HIS A 187 -20.39 -26.21 2.39
N LEU A 188 -20.74 -27.05 1.41
CA LEU A 188 -21.36 -28.35 1.67
C LEU A 188 -20.50 -29.23 2.57
N THR A 189 -19.20 -29.34 2.26
CA THR A 189 -18.26 -30.10 3.10
C THR A 189 -18.22 -29.60 4.54
N SER A 190 -18.24 -28.28 4.75
CA SER A 190 -18.23 -27.67 6.08
C SER A 190 -19.54 -27.82 6.86
N MET A 191 -20.67 -27.91 6.15
CA MET A 191 -21.99 -28.06 6.74
C MET A 191 -22.34 -29.52 7.04
N ARG A 192 -21.71 -30.49 6.34
CA ARG A 192 -21.98 -31.91 6.54
C ARG A 192 -21.91 -32.40 7.99
N PRO A 193 -20.91 -32.02 8.82
CA PRO A 193 -20.88 -32.45 10.22
C PRO A 193 -21.88 -31.73 11.13
N ILE A 194 -22.56 -30.68 10.63
CA ILE A 194 -23.49 -29.83 11.41
C ILE A 194 -24.95 -30.22 11.14
N CYS A 195 -25.27 -30.59 9.90
CA CYS A 195 -26.62 -30.92 9.45
C CYS A 195 -26.99 -32.39 9.71
N THR A 196 -28.28 -32.65 9.95
CA THR A 196 -28.82 -34.02 9.78
C THR A 196 -28.82 -34.43 8.31
N ASP A 197 -29.13 -35.70 8.03
CA ASP A 197 -29.19 -36.19 6.66
C ASP A 197 -30.27 -35.46 5.84
N GLU A 198 -31.45 -35.25 6.42
CA GLU A 198 -32.56 -34.56 5.76
C GLU A 198 -32.23 -33.08 5.48
N GLU A 199 -31.65 -32.37 6.46
CA GLU A 199 -31.23 -30.97 6.31
C GLU A 199 -30.12 -30.83 5.26
N TYR A 200 -29.20 -31.80 5.22
CA TYR A 200 -28.12 -31.80 4.26
C TYR A 200 -28.62 -32.02 2.82
N ASP A 201 -29.56 -32.94 2.63
CA ASP A 201 -30.17 -33.19 1.32
C ASP A 201 -30.91 -31.94 0.80
N GLU A 202 -31.66 -31.26 1.68
CA GLU A 202 -32.27 -29.97 1.34
C GLU A 202 -31.21 -28.91 0.98
N LEU A 203 -30.14 -28.81 1.76
CA LEU A 203 -29.04 -27.88 1.51
C LEU A 203 -28.35 -28.14 0.17
N VAL A 204 -28.16 -29.41 -0.21
CA VAL A 204 -27.61 -29.79 -1.51
C VAL A 204 -28.53 -29.31 -2.64
N GLU A 205 -29.85 -29.51 -2.50
CA GLU A 205 -30.82 -29.05 -3.50
C GLU A 205 -30.80 -27.51 -3.64
N LEU A 206 -30.80 -26.78 -2.52
CA LEU A 206 -30.72 -25.32 -2.49
C LEU A 206 -29.41 -24.81 -3.10
N THR A 207 -28.29 -25.45 -2.77
CA THR A 207 -26.97 -25.15 -3.31
C THR A 207 -26.95 -25.31 -4.83
N HIS A 208 -27.57 -26.38 -5.33
CA HIS A 208 -27.67 -26.64 -6.77
C HIS A 208 -28.58 -25.60 -7.47
N LYS A 209 -29.73 -25.25 -6.87
CA LYS A 209 -30.60 -24.15 -7.36
C LYS A 209 -29.85 -22.82 -7.40
N PHE A 210 -29.09 -22.48 -6.36
CA PHE A 210 -28.28 -21.26 -6.32
C PHE A 210 -27.17 -21.26 -7.38
N SER A 211 -26.44 -22.38 -7.51
CA SER A 211 -25.37 -22.57 -8.50
C SER A 211 -25.85 -22.43 -9.94
N LYS A 212 -27.06 -22.91 -10.25
CA LYS A 212 -27.64 -22.80 -11.59
C LYS A 212 -28.41 -21.49 -11.82
N GLY A 213 -28.89 -20.86 -10.75
CA GLY A 213 -29.67 -19.63 -10.78
C GLY A 213 -28.85 -18.37 -10.49
N ILE A 214 -29.26 -17.63 -9.46
CA ILE A 214 -28.75 -16.29 -9.15
C ILE A 214 -27.26 -16.27 -8.78
N GLY A 215 -26.71 -17.36 -8.25
CA GLY A 215 -25.30 -17.46 -7.84
C GLY A 215 -24.33 -17.14 -8.99
N ARG A 216 -24.63 -17.58 -10.23
CA ARG A 216 -23.81 -17.24 -11.41
C ARG A 216 -23.81 -15.74 -11.71
N ARG A 217 -24.96 -15.09 -11.56
CA ARG A 217 -25.10 -13.65 -11.79
C ARG A 217 -24.32 -12.86 -10.75
N LEU A 218 -24.44 -13.25 -9.48
CA LEU A 218 -23.70 -12.64 -8.38
C LEU A 218 -22.19 -12.84 -8.54
N GLN A 219 -21.73 -14.04 -8.91
CA GLN A 219 -20.32 -14.31 -9.17
C GLN A 219 -19.76 -13.42 -10.30
N ARG A 220 -20.54 -13.14 -11.36
CA ARG A 220 -20.12 -12.21 -12.43
C ARG A 220 -19.93 -10.78 -11.90
N TYR A 221 -20.84 -10.29 -11.06
CA TYR A 221 -20.68 -8.98 -10.42
C TYR A 221 -19.47 -8.95 -9.48
N LEU A 222 -19.23 -10.05 -8.77
CA LEU A 222 -18.08 -10.19 -7.89
C LEU A 222 -16.76 -10.20 -8.68
N VAL A 223 -16.71 -10.84 -9.85
CA VAL A 223 -15.57 -10.80 -10.78
C VAL A 223 -15.31 -9.37 -11.26
N ILE A 224 -16.36 -8.62 -11.63
CA ILE A 224 -16.21 -7.22 -12.02
C ILE A 224 -15.63 -6.39 -10.87
N LYS A 225 -16.16 -6.55 -9.65
CA LYS A 225 -15.62 -5.88 -8.45
C LYS A 225 -14.16 -6.26 -8.22
N TRP A 226 -13.81 -7.53 -8.36
CA TRP A 226 -12.45 -8.05 -8.19
C TRP A 226 -11.47 -7.43 -9.20
N ILE A 227 -11.84 -7.26 -10.46
CA ILE A 227 -11.02 -6.59 -11.47
C ILE A 227 -10.79 -5.11 -11.11
N LEU A 228 -11.83 -4.45 -10.61
CA LEU A 228 -11.83 -3.01 -10.33
C LEU A 228 -11.25 -2.63 -8.95
N SER A 229 -10.89 -3.59 -8.11
CA SER A 229 -10.43 -3.33 -6.73
C SER A 229 -9.11 -4.03 -6.41
N ILE A 230 -8.30 -3.41 -5.55
CA ILE A 230 -7.07 -4.02 -5.03
C ILE A 230 -7.43 -5.23 -4.15
N ASN A 231 -8.46 -5.05 -3.31
CA ASN A 231 -9.08 -6.09 -2.50
C ASN A 231 -10.60 -5.91 -2.57
N TYR A 232 -11.30 -6.94 -3.05
CA TYR A 232 -12.74 -6.87 -3.32
C TYR A 232 -13.61 -6.99 -2.07
N ILE A 233 -13.03 -7.35 -0.92
CA ILE A 233 -13.76 -7.58 0.34
C ILE A 233 -13.56 -6.45 1.35
N THR A 234 -12.44 -5.72 1.32
CA THR A 234 -12.06 -4.78 2.39
C THR A 234 -13.16 -3.80 2.78
N ASP A 235 -13.77 -3.13 1.80
CA ASP A 235 -14.86 -2.16 2.00
C ASP A 235 -16.10 -2.82 2.64
N TRP A 236 -16.53 -3.96 2.10
CA TRP A 236 -17.67 -4.70 2.65
C TRP A 236 -17.40 -5.26 4.05
N TRP A 237 -16.18 -5.74 4.30
CA TRP A 237 -15.80 -6.27 5.60
C TRP A 237 -15.82 -5.18 6.67
N GLU A 238 -15.17 -4.05 6.39
CA GLU A 238 -15.18 -2.90 7.30
C GLU A 238 -16.61 -2.42 7.57
N GLU A 239 -17.40 -2.24 6.51
CA GLU A 239 -18.75 -1.69 6.64
C GLU A 239 -19.72 -2.64 7.34
N PHE A 240 -19.85 -3.88 6.86
CA PHE A 240 -20.90 -4.79 7.31
C PHE A 240 -20.54 -5.59 8.55
N VAL A 241 -19.26 -5.95 8.74
CA VAL A 241 -18.84 -6.73 9.91
C VAL A 241 -18.60 -5.84 11.12
N TYR A 242 -18.11 -4.61 10.92
CA TYR A 242 -17.77 -3.73 12.03
C TYR A 242 -18.65 -2.49 12.12
N LEU A 243 -18.67 -1.64 11.10
CA LEU A 243 -19.22 -0.28 11.23
C LEU A 243 -20.76 -0.24 11.32
N ARG A 244 -21.46 -1.23 10.75
CA ARG A 244 -22.92 -1.34 10.82
C ARG A 244 -23.42 -2.08 12.06
N GLN A 245 -22.56 -2.80 12.77
CA GLN A 245 -22.96 -3.56 13.95
C GLN A 245 -23.35 -2.60 15.09
N ARG A 246 -24.49 -2.87 15.74
CA ARG A 246 -25.03 -2.03 16.83
C ARG A 246 -24.68 -2.54 18.22
N SER A 247 -24.09 -3.73 18.32
CA SER A 247 -23.68 -4.32 19.59
C SER A 247 -22.54 -3.50 20.23
N PRO A 248 -22.46 -3.43 21.57
CA PRO A 248 -21.38 -2.72 22.24
C PRO A 248 -20.00 -3.25 21.85
N ILE A 249 -19.10 -2.37 21.40
CA ILE A 249 -17.78 -2.75 20.88
C ILE A 249 -16.86 -3.37 21.94
N MET A 250 -17.01 -2.98 23.21
CA MET A 250 -16.06 -3.33 24.29
C MET A 250 -15.98 -4.84 24.54
N ILE A 251 -17.10 -5.55 24.40
CA ILE A 251 -17.22 -6.98 24.69
C ILE A 251 -17.21 -7.80 23.39
N ASN A 252 -17.81 -7.26 22.32
CA ASN A 252 -18.11 -8.04 21.12
C ASN A 252 -17.05 -7.93 20.01
N SER A 253 -16.14 -6.95 20.06
CA SER A 253 -15.20 -6.70 18.96
C SER A 253 -13.79 -6.31 19.40
N ASN A 254 -13.64 -5.56 20.48
CA ASN A 254 -12.33 -5.21 21.00
C ASN A 254 -11.60 -6.45 21.51
N TYR A 255 -10.31 -6.53 21.21
CA TYR A 255 -9.39 -7.51 21.79
C TYR A 255 -8.32 -6.77 22.59
N TYR A 256 -7.76 -7.43 23.60
CA TYR A 256 -6.62 -6.92 24.36
C TYR A 256 -5.50 -7.97 24.36
N GLY A 257 -4.26 -7.49 24.42
CA GLY A 257 -3.07 -8.31 24.63
C GLY A 257 -2.36 -7.88 25.90
N PHE A 258 -1.64 -8.81 26.52
CA PHE A 258 -0.80 -8.53 27.68
C PHE A 258 0.68 -8.63 27.30
N ASP A 259 1.48 -7.70 27.81
CA ASP A 259 2.94 -7.61 27.69
C ASP A 259 3.69 -8.51 28.70
N THR A 260 2.98 -9.29 29.51
CA THR A 260 3.54 -10.05 30.64
C THR A 260 3.88 -11.51 30.33
N LEU A 261 3.61 -12.02 29.11
CA LEU A 261 3.77 -13.44 28.78
C LEU A 261 5.23 -13.95 28.92
N ARG A 262 6.24 -13.08 28.75
CA ARG A 262 7.66 -13.46 28.78
C ARG A 262 8.57 -12.44 29.50
N GLY A 263 8.01 -11.51 30.26
CA GLY A 263 8.77 -10.43 30.89
C GLY A 263 8.37 -10.22 32.35
N HIS A 264 9.34 -9.86 33.18
CA HIS A 264 9.13 -9.38 34.54
C HIS A 264 9.18 -7.84 34.53
N PRO A 265 8.05 -7.14 34.33
CA PRO A 265 8.04 -5.68 34.34
C PRO A 265 8.38 -5.15 35.72
N THR A 266 8.82 -3.89 35.78
CA THR A 266 8.94 -3.17 37.05
C THR A 266 7.60 -3.10 37.78
N ASN A 267 7.64 -3.20 39.11
CA ASN A 267 6.47 -3.04 39.98
C ASN A 267 6.05 -1.56 40.12
N CYS A 268 6.86 -0.62 39.62
CA CYS A 268 6.53 0.79 39.62
C CYS A 268 5.64 1.14 38.41
N GLN A 269 4.35 1.38 38.66
CA GLN A 269 3.37 1.73 37.62
C GLN A 269 3.81 2.95 36.79
N ALA A 270 4.32 4.00 37.43
CA ALA A 270 4.77 5.22 36.75
C ALA A 270 5.94 4.95 35.80
N ALA A 271 6.94 4.17 36.24
CA ALA A 271 8.07 3.80 35.40
C ALA A 271 7.63 2.94 34.20
N ARG A 272 6.70 2.01 34.41
CA ARG A 272 6.13 1.20 33.32
C ARG A 272 5.34 2.04 32.33
N ALA A 273 4.47 2.92 32.81
CA ALA A 273 3.68 3.82 31.96
C ALA A 273 4.59 4.76 31.12
N ALA A 274 5.64 5.31 31.74
CA ALA A 274 6.63 6.13 31.05
C ALA A 274 7.34 5.35 29.94
N ASN A 275 7.80 4.13 30.23
CA ASN A 275 8.49 3.28 29.24
C ASN A 275 7.58 2.87 28.09
N ILE A 276 6.34 2.42 28.37
CA ILE A 276 5.39 2.03 27.32
C ILE A 276 5.06 3.23 26.44
N THR A 277 4.81 4.40 27.03
CA THR A 277 4.52 5.63 26.28
C THR A 277 5.71 6.03 25.39
N TYR A 278 6.93 6.00 25.95
CA TYR A 278 8.14 6.31 25.20
C TYR A 278 8.34 5.34 24.01
N VAL A 279 8.20 4.04 24.24
CA VAL A 279 8.35 3.01 23.19
C VAL A 279 7.25 3.15 22.14
N ALA A 280 5.99 3.38 22.54
CA ALA A 280 4.88 3.60 21.62
C ALA A 280 5.10 4.82 20.71
N LEU A 281 5.57 5.94 21.28
CA LEU A 281 5.91 7.14 20.51
C LEU A 281 7.12 6.92 19.58
N LYS A 282 8.13 6.17 20.04
CA LYS A 282 9.29 5.79 19.20
C LYS A 282 8.85 4.91 18.04
N PHE A 283 8.01 3.90 18.30
CA PHE A 283 7.47 3.02 17.27
C PHE A 283 6.59 3.79 16.28
N ARG A 284 5.70 4.65 16.75
CA ARG A 284 4.91 5.57 15.89
C ARG A 284 5.82 6.38 14.97
N ARG A 285 6.92 6.94 15.50
CA ARG A 285 7.89 7.70 14.69
C ARG A 285 8.56 6.82 13.62
N MET A 286 8.90 5.57 13.94
CA MET A 286 9.45 4.62 12.97
C MET A 286 8.43 4.29 11.87
N VAL A 287 7.16 4.09 12.22
CA VAL A 287 6.07 3.85 11.25
C VAL A 287 5.86 5.06 10.34
N GLU A 288 5.75 6.27 10.90
CA GLU A 288 5.59 7.51 10.14
C GLU A 288 6.76 7.76 9.16
N ARG A 289 7.96 7.28 9.52
CA ARG A 289 9.16 7.35 8.68
C ARG A 289 9.35 6.14 7.77
N GLN A 290 8.46 5.15 7.84
CA GLN A 290 8.54 3.88 7.11
C GLN A 290 9.84 3.09 7.37
N GLU A 291 10.43 3.27 8.57
CA GLU A 291 11.66 2.60 9.03
C GLU A 291 11.41 1.18 9.55
N VAL A 292 10.15 0.86 9.88
CA VAL A 292 9.74 -0.51 10.24
C VAL A 292 9.90 -1.39 9.00
N LYS A 293 10.58 -2.53 9.14
CA LYS A 293 10.77 -3.45 8.01
C LYS A 293 9.46 -4.12 7.62
N PRO A 294 9.21 -4.34 6.31
CA PRO A 294 8.09 -5.14 5.86
C PRO A 294 8.08 -6.50 6.54
N VAL A 295 6.90 -6.98 6.92
CA VAL A 295 6.75 -8.33 7.45
C VAL A 295 6.93 -9.30 6.29
N ILE A 296 7.96 -10.12 6.38
CA ILE A 296 8.25 -11.20 5.43
C ILE A 296 8.22 -12.48 6.24
N TYR A 297 7.34 -13.41 5.86
CA TYR A 297 7.27 -14.71 6.51
C TYR A 297 8.55 -15.47 6.18
N ASN A 298 9.47 -15.53 7.14
CA ASN A 298 10.57 -16.48 7.13
C ASN A 298 10.00 -17.82 7.56
N ILE A 299 9.78 -18.71 6.59
CA ILE A 299 9.38 -20.11 6.82
C ILE A 299 10.65 -20.95 6.85
#